data_AF-A0A936SCF0-F1
#
_entry.id   AF-A0A936SCF0-F1
#
_cell.length_a   1.000
_cell.length_b   1.000
_cell.length_c   1.000
_cell.angle_alpha   90.00
_cell.angle_beta   90.00
_cell.angle_gamma   90.00
#
_symmetry.space_group_name_H-M   'P 1'
#
loop_
_entity.id
_entity.type
_entity.pdbx_description
1 polymer ?
#
loop_
_entity_poly.entity_id
_entity_poly.type
_entity_poly.pdbx_seq_one_letter_code
_entity_poly.pdbx_strand_id
1 'polypeptide(L)'
;MNKTSFLLVIAFIALVSASSFAQGGGKAEPGRVKFAKGKSQTVLTGTLSGDQEQEFVFGAKRARPSISPTPIRSVSLIVSLTTK
;
A
#
# COMPACT_ATOMS: atom_id res chain seq x y z
N MET A 1 -19.82 5.99 -44.54
CA MET A 1 -19.50 6.72 -43.29
C MET A 1 -19.13 8.16 -43.68
N ASN A 2 -19.93 9.14 -43.29
CA ASN A 2 -19.69 10.56 -43.56
C ASN A 2 -18.50 11.06 -42.72
N LYS A 3 -17.66 11.93 -43.32
CA LYS A 3 -16.44 12.46 -42.69
C LYS A 3 -16.71 13.10 -41.33
N THR A 4 -17.89 13.72 -41.18
CA THR A 4 -18.36 14.32 -39.93
C THR A 4 -18.63 13.30 -38.83
N SER A 5 -19.23 12.16 -39.15
CA SER A 5 -19.49 11.11 -38.16
C SER A 5 -18.19 10.41 -37.74
N PHE A 6 -17.23 10.26 -38.66
CA PHE A 6 -15.92 9.73 -38.34
C PHE A 6 -15.15 10.63 -37.34
N LEU A 7 -15.20 11.96 -37.53
CA LEU A 7 -14.59 12.91 -36.60
C LEU A 7 -15.26 12.91 -35.23
N LEU A 8 -16.58 12.74 -35.18
CA LEU A 8 -17.34 12.69 -33.92
C LEU A 8 -16.97 11.44 -33.11
N VAL A 9 -16.82 10.29 -33.77
CA VAL A 9 -16.37 9.04 -33.13
C VAL A 9 -14.96 9.18 -32.55
N ILE A 10 -14.03 9.80 -33.27
CA ILE A 10 -12.65 10.03 -32.78
C ILE A 10 -12.66 10.96 -31.56
N ALA A 11 -13.43 12.04 -31.62
CA ALA A 11 -13.55 12.99 -30.50
C ALA A 11 -14.14 12.31 -29.25
N PHE A 12 -15.12 11.42 -29.42
CA PHE A 12 -15.72 10.68 -28.32
C PHE A 12 -14.74 9.68 -27.69
N ILE A 13 -13.95 8.98 -28.50
CA ILE A 13 -12.91 8.06 -28.01
C ILE A 13 -11.82 8.83 -27.24
N ALA A 14 -11.38 9.98 -27.74
CA ALA A 14 -10.39 10.82 -27.06
C ALA A 14 -10.88 11.31 -25.68
N LEU A 15 -12.16 11.67 -25.57
CA LEU A 15 -12.77 12.12 -24.32
C LEU A 15 -12.82 11.02 -23.25
N VAL A 16 -13.20 9.79 -23.64
CA VAL A 16 -13.25 8.64 -22.72
C VAL A 16 -11.84 8.20 -22.29
N SER A 17 -10.84 8.39 -23.14
CA SER A 17 -9.44 8.05 -22.84
C SER A 17 -8.79 8.98 -21.81
N ALA A 18 -9.29 10.19 -21.62
CA ALA A 18 -8.73 11.14 -20.65
C ALA A 18 -9.03 10.71 -19.19
N SER A 19 -10.11 9.97 -18.96
CA SER A 19 -10.53 9.50 -17.62
C SER A 19 -9.67 8.39 -17.02
N SER A 20 -8.86 7.68 -17.82
CA SER A 20 -7.98 6.61 -17.32
C SER A 20 -6.65 7.14 -16.74
N PHE A 21 -6.27 8.39 -17.06
CA PHE A 21 -5.07 9.02 -16.51
C PHE A 21 -5.26 9.59 -15.08
N ALA A 22 -6.50 9.61 -14.57
CA ALA A 22 -6.79 9.95 -13.18
C ALA A 22 -6.57 8.77 -12.20
N GLN A 23 -6.24 7.57 -12.69
CA GLN A 23 -5.79 6.46 -11.86
C GLN A 23 -4.29 6.51 -11.54
N GLY A 24 -3.67 7.68 -11.69
CA GLY A 24 -2.30 7.97 -11.25
C GLY A 24 -2.12 8.05 -9.73
N GLY A 25 -3.17 7.79 -8.95
CA GLY A 25 -3.05 7.48 -7.52
C GLY A 25 -2.61 6.03 -7.33
N GLY A 26 -1.47 5.64 -7.89
CA GLY A 26 -0.87 4.35 -7.59
C GLY A 26 -0.79 4.22 -6.07
N LYS A 27 -1.48 3.22 -5.50
CA LYS A 27 -1.42 2.88 -4.06
C LYS A 27 0.04 3.05 -3.64
N ALA A 28 0.31 4.01 -2.77
CA ALA A 28 1.66 4.32 -2.33
C ALA A 28 2.34 3.00 -1.93
N GLU A 29 3.58 2.77 -2.40
CA GLU A 29 4.26 1.52 -2.09
C GLU A 29 4.25 1.30 -0.57
N PRO A 30 3.86 0.10 -0.10
CA PRO A 30 3.68 -0.14 1.32
C PRO A 30 5.00 0.10 2.07
N GLY A 31 4.90 0.79 3.20
CA GLY A 31 6.04 1.09 4.06
C GLY A 31 6.67 -0.20 4.58
N ARG A 32 7.88 -0.53 4.11
CA ARG A 32 8.59 -1.73 4.57
C ARG A 32 9.15 -1.52 5.97
N VAL A 33 8.64 -2.28 6.92
CA VAL A 33 9.10 -2.23 8.31
C VAL A 33 10.42 -2.98 8.45
N LYS A 34 11.45 -2.29 8.94
CA LYS A 34 12.75 -2.88 9.27
C LYS A 34 12.93 -2.91 10.77
N PHE A 35 13.21 -4.10 11.31
CA PHE A 35 13.61 -4.26 12.70
C PHE A 35 15.12 -4.08 12.82
N ALA A 36 15.56 -3.36 13.84
CA ALA A 36 16.99 -3.30 14.15
C ALA A 36 17.52 -4.69 14.54
N LYS A 37 18.81 -4.94 14.28
CA LYS A 37 19.44 -6.24 14.54
C LYS A 37 19.24 -6.64 16.00
N GLY A 38 18.70 -7.83 16.24
CA GLY A 38 18.44 -8.37 17.59
C GLY A 38 17.20 -7.79 18.29
N LYS A 39 16.43 -6.91 17.65
CA LYS A 39 15.15 -6.41 18.18
C LYS A 39 13.98 -7.17 17.55
N SER A 40 12.99 -7.50 18.37
CA SER A 40 11.70 -8.06 17.95
C SER A 40 10.57 -7.03 17.92
N GLN A 41 10.89 -5.76 18.18
CA GLN A 41 9.94 -4.66 18.22
C GLN A 41 10.48 -3.43 17.50
N THR A 42 9.58 -2.66 16.90
CA THR A 42 9.87 -1.34 16.33
C THR A 42 8.65 -0.44 16.45
N VAL A 43 8.88 0.86 16.47
CA VAL A 43 7.82 1.89 16.57
C VAL A 43 7.79 2.67 15.27
N LEU A 44 6.60 2.79 14.69
CA LEU A 44 6.37 3.57 13.48
C LEU A 44 5.44 4.74 13.81
N THR A 45 5.86 5.94 13.41
CA THR A 45 5.09 7.17 13.56
C THR A 45 4.72 7.70 12.19
N GLY A 46 3.44 7.99 12.00
CA GLY A 46 2.91 8.53 10.76
C GLY A 46 1.82 9.55 11.01
N THR A 47 1.60 10.43 10.05
CA THR A 47 0.45 11.34 10.02
C THR A 47 -0.43 10.94 8.86
N LEU A 48 -1.71 10.72 9.11
CA LEU A 48 -2.71 10.51 8.06
C LEU A 48 -3.47 11.82 7.84
N SER A 49 -3.80 12.13 6.59
CA SER A 49 -4.59 13.31 6.23
C SER A 49 -5.71 12.93 5.28
N GLY A 50 -6.94 13.35 5.60
CA GLY A 50 -8.13 13.03 4.81
C GLY A 50 -8.31 11.51 4.63
N ASP A 51 -8.53 11.08 3.40
CA ASP A 51 -8.78 9.67 3.04
C ASP A 51 -7.49 8.87 2.76
N GLN A 52 -6.36 9.29 3.35
CA GLN A 52 -5.08 8.58 3.17
C GLN A 52 -5.05 7.27 3.96
N GLU A 53 -4.65 6.21 3.26
CA GLU A 53 -4.33 4.91 3.86
C GLU A 53 -2.81 4.74 3.93
N GLN A 54 -2.32 4.16 5.03
CA GLN A 54 -0.91 3.79 5.18
C GLN A 54 -0.79 2.29 5.44
N GLU A 55 -0.13 1.60 4.53
CA GLU A 55 0.12 0.16 4.61
C GLU A 55 1.55 -0.11 5.08
N PHE A 56 1.71 -1.06 6.01
CA PHE A 56 3.00 -1.49 6.52
C PHE A 56 3.21 -2.98 6.29
N VAL A 57 4.31 -3.35 5.65
CA VAL A 57 4.64 -4.75 5.35
C VAL A 57 5.94 -5.14 6.05
N PHE A 58 5.92 -6.29 6.73
CA PHE A 58 7.11 -6.89 7.33
C PHE A 58 7.21 -8.38 6.98
N GLY A 59 8.43 -8.83 6.71
CA GLY A 59 8.71 -10.25 6.47
C GLY A 59 8.85 -11.00 7.80
N ALA A 60 8.10 -12.08 7.97
CA ALA A 60 8.24 -12.98 9.11
C ALA A 60 8.51 -14.42 8.63
N LYS A 61 9.48 -15.10 9.25
CA LYS A 61 9.72 -16.51 8.96
C LYS A 61 8.73 -17.36 9.73
N ARG A 62 7.98 -18.21 9.03
CA ARG A 62 7.13 -19.22 9.67
C ARG A 62 8.02 -20.13 10.53
N ALA A 63 7.81 -20.10 11.84
CA ALA A 63 8.53 -20.97 12.74
C ALA A 63 7.93 -22.39 12.68
N ARG A 64 8.76 -23.39 12.32
CA ARG A 64 8.37 -24.81 12.32
C ARG A 64 7.94 -25.22 13.73
N PRO A 65 6.77 -25.86 13.96
CA PRO A 65 6.36 -26.24 15.31
C PRO A 65 7.48 -27.04 15.98
N SER A 66 8.07 -26.46 17.02
CA SER A 66 9.13 -27.06 17.82
C SER A 66 8.47 -27.82 18.95
N ILE A 67 8.92 -29.04 19.21
CA ILE A 67 8.48 -29.88 20.33
C ILE A 67 9.12 -29.41 21.66
N SER A 68 9.88 -28.29 21.66
CA SER A 68 10.41 -27.66 22.86
C SER A 68 9.45 -26.60 23.42
N PRO A 69 9.33 -26.47 24.76
CA PRO A 69 8.36 -25.57 25.40
C PRO A 69 8.73 -24.07 25.32
N THR A 70 9.79 -23.69 24.61
CA THR A 70 10.16 -22.28 24.44
C THR A 70 10.04 -21.81 22.99
N PRO A 71 8.80 -21.55 22.52
CA PRO A 71 8.59 -20.76 21.31
C PRO A 71 8.87 -19.28 21.64
N ILE A 72 10.06 -18.79 21.34
CA ILE A 72 10.24 -17.33 21.21
C ILE A 72 9.57 -16.94 19.88
N ARG A 73 8.30 -16.52 19.93
CA ARG A 73 7.46 -16.29 18.72
C ARG A 73 6.50 -15.10 18.85
N SER A 74 6.97 -13.96 19.32
CA SER A 74 6.16 -12.74 19.29
C SER A 74 7.01 -11.59 18.76
N VAL A 75 6.62 -11.09 17.59
CA VAL A 75 7.11 -9.82 17.02
C VAL A 75 6.01 -8.81 17.26
N SER A 76 6.32 -7.70 17.92
CA SER A 76 5.36 -6.65 18.23
C SER A 76 5.60 -5.43 17.34
N LEU A 77 4.55 -4.99 16.65
CA LEU A 77 4.53 -3.74 15.90
C LEU A 77 3.65 -2.76 16.68
N ILE A 78 4.22 -1.64 17.10
CA ILE A 78 3.45 -0.55 17.71
C ILE A 78 3.37 0.57 16.68
N VAL A 79 2.15 0.85 16.23
CA VAL A 79 1.87 1.91 15.25
C VAL A 79 1.19 3.06 15.99
N SER A 80 1.80 4.24 15.91
CA SER A 80 1.22 5.48 16.45
C SER A 80 0.86 6.40 15.28
N LEU A 81 -0.43 6.61 15.06
CA LEU A 81 -0.96 7.46 13.99
C LEU A 81 -1.60 8.70 14.60
N THR A 82 -1.28 9.86 14.02
CA THR A 82 -1.96 11.11 14.34
C THR A 82 -2.79 11.53 13.13
N THR A 83 -4.07 11.81 13.35
CA THR A 83 -4.97 12.39 12.33
C THR A 83 -4.93 13.91 12.43
N LYS A 84 -4.96 14.59 11.30
CA LYS A 84 -5.01 16.04 11.23
C LYS A 84 -6.42 16.54 10.97
#